data_AF-A0A8H7SX93-F1
#
_entry.id   AF-A0A8H7SX93-F1
#
_cell.length_a   1.000
_cell.length_b   1.000
_cell.length_c   1.000
_cell.angle_alpha   90.00
_cell.angle_beta   90.00
_cell.angle_gamma   90.00
#
_symmetry.space_group_name_H-M   'P 1'
#
loop_
_entity.id
_entity.type
_entity.pdbx_description
1 polymer ?
#
loop_
_entity_poly.entity_id
_entity_poly.type
_entity_poly.pdbx_seq_one_letter_code
_entity_poly.pdbx_strand_id
1 'polypeptide(L)'
;MDFSKYIYIFYIVSQLSSTVSNVTGLGTTVDSIQTVAETVTDGQYYTPLDQHDLDWTLASGSSTENQVFYITTKTGAFGFVQLIHSNIGIWNPTISFTCRFYEPSSNTSVFKNINMSKFELSEDKRSVKTDFFNIQLDEDQRVYKINITHPEIVVSLDFTRVDRGFKVGEGKTYLGGNKASAAGFVSHKFWPRCEAKGTFIVNQQIHEVEGDGIFIHAIQGMQPQLIASNWNFVNFHSKEASITMMQFQTTKQYGSVNINQGSLVLNDKLVCVSVENEVELLNRKKDEDTDYDIPEKIKLTWKGKTLKEDGEPKDVSIVMLVEPKNLIDKIDVLAEIPYFLRKIVQSLIVKPYIYQWLDKSTAEITIGDEKTIVEGYCFQELVFVSEF
;
A
#
# COMPACT_ATOMS: atom_id res chain seq x y z
N MET A 1 -4.95 11.47 0.77
CA MET A 1 -3.49 11.23 0.77
C MET A 1 -3.17 9.75 1.03
N ASP A 2 -2.94 8.98 -0.06
CA ASP A 2 -2.46 7.59 -0.13
C ASP A 2 -1.37 7.24 0.91
N PHE A 3 -1.15 5.94 1.18
CA PHE A 3 -0.01 5.44 1.95
C PHE A 3 1.29 6.07 1.45
N SER A 4 1.48 6.05 0.14
CA SER A 4 2.59 6.73 -0.54
C SER A 4 2.54 8.24 -0.43
N LYS A 5 1.40 8.91 -0.19
CA LYS A 5 1.36 10.38 -0.05
C LYS A 5 1.64 10.86 1.40
N TYR A 6 1.25 10.12 2.45
CA TYR A 6 1.49 10.50 3.87
C TYR A 6 2.92 10.26 4.35
N ILE A 7 3.53 9.20 3.84
CA ILE A 7 4.98 8.98 3.81
C ILE A 7 5.72 10.27 3.43
N TYR A 8 5.15 11.07 2.52
CA TYR A 8 5.87 12.21 1.96
C TYR A 8 5.53 13.59 2.53
N ILE A 9 4.30 13.84 2.98
CA ILE A 9 4.09 15.07 3.77
C ILE A 9 5.01 15.06 5.00
N PHE A 10 5.28 13.88 5.58
CA PHE A 10 6.29 13.71 6.61
C PHE A 10 7.74 13.67 6.12
N TYR A 11 8.04 13.16 4.92
CA TYR A 11 9.33 13.35 4.22
C TYR A 11 9.72 14.83 4.24
N ILE A 12 8.77 15.72 3.97
CA ILE A 12 9.04 17.15 3.81
C ILE A 12 9.07 17.89 5.13
N VAL A 13 8.21 17.52 6.08
CA VAL A 13 8.28 18.07 7.45
C VAL A 13 9.57 17.63 8.16
N SER A 14 10.13 16.45 7.86
CA SER A 14 11.38 15.97 8.47
C SER A 14 12.66 16.47 7.77
N GLN A 15 12.59 16.94 6.52
CA GLN A 15 13.68 17.73 5.90
C GLN A 15 13.98 19.01 6.70
N LEU A 16 12.98 19.58 7.39
CA LEU A 16 13.15 20.79 8.21
C LEU A 16 13.95 20.57 9.49
N SER A 17 13.97 19.33 10.01
CA SER A 17 14.76 18.98 11.19
C SER A 17 16.12 18.35 10.86
N SER A 18 16.39 18.01 9.59
CA SER A 18 17.57 17.25 9.17
C SER A 18 18.44 17.93 8.10
N THR A 19 18.39 19.26 8.00
CA THR A 19 19.22 20.07 7.08
C THR A 19 20.74 20.05 7.36
N VAL A 20 21.29 19.03 8.03
CA VAL A 20 22.74 18.81 8.15
C VAL A 20 23.06 17.30 8.26
N SER A 21 22.86 16.54 7.19
CA SER A 21 23.58 15.24 7.04
C SER A 21 23.56 14.62 5.64
N ASN A 22 22.59 14.91 4.77
CA ASN A 22 22.47 14.20 3.49
C ASN A 22 23.02 14.91 2.24
N VAL A 23 23.86 15.94 2.41
CA VAL A 23 24.51 16.63 1.26
C VAL A 23 25.86 15.98 0.88
N THR A 24 26.29 14.92 1.55
CA THR A 24 27.52 14.20 1.20
C THR A 24 27.28 12.70 1.16
N GLY A 25 26.69 12.21 0.07
CA GLY A 25 26.73 10.80 -0.32
C GLY A 25 28.16 10.35 -0.67
N LEU A 26 29.07 10.45 0.29
CA LEU A 26 30.43 9.92 0.27
C LEU A 26 30.61 9.06 1.54
N GLY A 27 29.71 8.09 1.73
CA GLY A 27 29.94 6.95 2.59
C GLY A 27 30.10 5.71 1.70
N THR A 28 31.27 5.08 1.71
CA THR A 28 31.58 3.90 0.88
C THR A 28 30.95 2.60 1.40
N THR A 29 30.13 2.66 2.45
CA THR A 29 29.55 1.48 3.11
C THR A 29 28.04 1.45 2.89
N VAL A 30 27.58 0.40 2.20
CA VAL A 30 26.17 0.05 2.10
C VAL A 30 25.75 -0.59 3.43
N ASP A 31 24.70 -0.06 4.04
CA ASP A 31 24.17 -0.61 5.29
C ASP A 31 23.45 -1.93 5.03
N SER A 32 23.56 -2.89 5.97
CA SER A 32 22.93 -4.20 5.81
C SER A 32 21.40 -4.11 5.88
N ILE A 33 20.74 -4.97 5.13
CA ILE A 33 19.30 -5.19 5.16
C ILE A 33 19.02 -6.66 5.46
N GLN A 34 17.98 -6.93 6.24
CA GLN A 34 17.36 -8.25 6.31
C GLN A 34 15.95 -8.14 5.73
N THR A 35 15.80 -8.64 4.51
CA THR A 35 14.54 -8.61 3.77
C THR A 35 13.48 -9.47 4.46
N VAL A 36 12.21 -9.17 4.21
CA VAL A 36 11.11 -9.99 4.72
C VAL A 36 11.20 -11.45 4.25
N ALA A 37 11.72 -11.70 3.04
CA ALA A 37 11.94 -13.04 2.51
C ALA A 37 12.99 -13.83 3.31
N GLU A 38 14.08 -13.17 3.75
CA GLU A 38 15.12 -13.80 4.57
C GLU A 38 14.66 -14.16 5.99
N THR A 39 13.49 -13.67 6.41
CA THR A 39 12.89 -14.06 7.70
C THR A 39 12.09 -15.37 7.62
N VAL A 40 11.92 -15.94 6.42
CA VAL A 40 11.21 -17.20 6.19
C VAL A 40 12.13 -18.38 6.47
N THR A 41 11.65 -19.33 7.29
CA THR A 41 12.48 -20.46 7.78
C THR A 41 12.09 -21.82 7.23
N ASP A 42 10.87 -21.95 6.68
CA ASP A 42 10.32 -23.22 6.20
C ASP A 42 10.23 -23.31 4.67
N GLY A 43 10.67 -22.27 3.95
CA GLY A 43 10.58 -22.16 2.49
C GLY A 43 9.16 -21.92 1.96
N GLN A 44 8.19 -21.55 2.81
CA GLN A 44 6.88 -21.06 2.40
C GLN A 44 6.74 -19.58 2.75
N TYR A 45 6.40 -18.75 1.77
CA TYR A 45 6.28 -17.30 1.99
C TYR A 45 4.97 -16.92 2.68
N TYR A 46 4.02 -17.84 2.81
CA TYR A 46 2.81 -17.64 3.60
C TYR A 46 3.09 -17.86 5.08
N THR A 47 2.78 -16.86 5.90
CA THR A 47 2.67 -16.99 7.36
C THR A 47 1.30 -16.46 7.79
N PRO A 48 0.52 -17.23 8.57
CA PRO A 48 -0.78 -16.76 9.07
C PRO A 48 -0.60 -15.52 9.96
N LEU A 49 -1.60 -14.66 9.97
CA LEU A 49 -1.67 -13.58 10.96
C LEU A 49 -1.90 -14.17 12.36
N ASP A 50 -1.10 -13.73 13.32
CA ASP A 50 -1.27 -14.05 14.73
C ASP A 50 -2.22 -13.06 15.43
N GLN A 51 -2.50 -13.32 16.71
CA GLN A 51 -3.45 -12.55 17.51
C GLN A 51 -3.09 -11.05 17.64
N HIS A 52 -1.83 -10.67 17.45
CA HIS A 52 -1.34 -9.31 17.66
C HIS A 52 -0.92 -8.60 16.36
N ASP A 53 -1.01 -9.28 15.21
CA ASP A 53 -0.58 -8.73 13.92
C ASP A 53 -1.45 -7.58 13.42
N LEU A 54 -2.69 -7.49 13.90
CA LEU A 54 -3.66 -6.45 13.56
C LEU A 54 -3.77 -5.35 14.64
N ASP A 55 -2.99 -5.46 15.71
CA ASP A 55 -2.96 -4.46 16.78
C ASP A 55 -2.30 -3.17 16.24
N TRP A 56 -2.89 -2.02 16.56
CA TRP A 56 -2.21 -0.74 16.42
C TRP A 56 -1.03 -0.70 17.41
N THR A 57 0.17 -0.75 16.86
CA THR A 57 1.41 -0.87 17.65
C THR A 57 1.85 0.45 18.26
N LEU A 58 1.54 1.57 17.61
CA LEU A 58 2.00 2.91 17.93
C LEU A 58 3.51 2.94 18.20
N ALA A 59 4.27 2.33 17.27
CA ALA A 59 5.70 2.13 17.41
C ALA A 59 6.43 3.42 17.84
N SER A 60 7.31 3.30 18.85
CA SER A 60 8.09 4.42 19.37
C SER A 60 9.07 5.01 18.34
N GLY A 61 9.53 6.23 18.59
CA GLY A 61 10.45 6.93 17.69
C GLY A 61 9.73 7.51 16.48
N SER A 62 10.49 7.81 15.41
CA SER A 62 9.91 8.26 14.15
C SER A 62 9.24 7.09 13.45
N SER A 63 7.91 7.06 13.46
CA SER A 63 7.14 5.99 12.84
C SER A 63 5.87 6.50 12.18
N THR A 64 5.40 5.77 11.17
CA THR A 64 4.06 5.92 10.59
C THR A 64 3.38 4.57 10.56
N GLU A 65 2.19 4.49 11.13
CA GLU A 65 1.34 3.31 11.11
C GLU A 65 0.01 3.66 10.46
N ASN A 66 -0.49 2.77 9.62
CA ASN A 66 -1.73 2.99 8.90
C ASN A 66 -2.46 1.70 8.56
N GLN A 67 -3.76 1.86 8.40
CA GLN A 67 -4.67 0.86 7.89
C GLN A 67 -5.34 1.41 6.63
N VAL A 68 -5.25 0.67 5.52
CA VAL A 68 -5.81 1.05 4.21
C VAL A 68 -6.76 -0.03 3.74
N PHE A 69 -7.91 0.40 3.22
CA PHE A 69 -8.95 -0.46 2.67
C PHE A 69 -9.21 -0.03 1.23
N TYR A 70 -8.62 -0.76 0.28
CA TYR A 70 -8.81 -0.53 -1.16
C TYR A 70 -10.02 -1.31 -1.65
N ILE A 71 -10.78 -0.71 -2.57
CA ILE A 71 -12.02 -1.26 -3.11
C ILE A 71 -12.04 -1.03 -4.61
N THR A 72 -12.32 -2.07 -5.36
CA THR A 72 -12.69 -1.99 -6.77
C THR A 72 -14.09 -2.56 -6.93
N THR A 73 -15.03 -1.74 -7.38
CA THR A 73 -16.42 -2.16 -7.52
C THR A 73 -16.60 -3.02 -8.76
N LYS A 74 -17.69 -3.79 -8.78
CA LYS A 74 -18.10 -4.58 -9.96
C LYS A 74 -18.39 -3.69 -11.18
N THR A 75 -18.68 -2.40 -10.97
CA THR A 75 -18.94 -1.39 -12.02
C THR A 75 -17.67 -0.70 -12.54
N GLY A 76 -16.48 -1.02 -12.00
CA GLY A 76 -15.23 -0.37 -12.38
C GLY A 76 -15.02 0.99 -11.72
N ALA A 77 -15.73 1.27 -10.62
CA ALA A 77 -15.37 2.36 -9.71
C ALA A 77 -14.25 1.90 -8.78
N PHE A 78 -13.50 2.86 -8.25
CA PHE A 78 -12.41 2.62 -7.31
C PHE A 78 -12.55 3.54 -6.11
N GLY A 79 -12.31 3.00 -4.94
CA GLY A 79 -12.23 3.79 -3.73
C GLY A 79 -11.21 3.24 -2.77
N PHE A 80 -10.71 4.10 -1.91
CA PHE A 80 -10.03 3.63 -0.70
C PHE A 80 -10.27 4.59 0.45
N VAL A 81 -10.23 4.03 1.64
CA VAL A 81 -10.21 4.76 2.90
C VAL A 81 -9.00 4.35 3.72
N GLN A 82 -8.40 5.31 4.40
CA GLN A 82 -7.16 5.10 5.13
C GLN A 82 -7.15 5.92 6.40
N LEU A 83 -6.71 5.30 7.51
CA LEU A 83 -6.37 6.00 8.75
C LEU A 83 -4.87 5.93 8.96
N ILE A 84 -4.28 7.05 9.38
CA ILE A 84 -2.83 7.18 9.56
C ILE A 84 -2.56 7.80 10.93
N HIS A 85 -1.70 7.13 11.69
CA HIS A 85 -1.09 7.64 12.90
C HIS A 85 0.41 7.82 12.66
N SER A 86 0.91 9.05 12.76
CA SER A 86 2.32 9.36 12.54
C SER A 86 2.93 10.07 13.73
N ASN A 87 4.08 9.56 14.17
CA ASN A 87 4.91 10.14 15.22
C ASN A 87 6.23 10.70 14.65
N ILE A 88 6.21 11.16 13.39
CA ILE A 88 7.40 11.75 12.74
C ILE A 88 7.49 13.23 13.14
N GLY A 89 8.23 13.55 14.20
CA GLY A 89 8.47 14.93 14.62
C GLY A 89 8.82 15.08 16.10
N ILE A 90 8.95 16.33 16.54
CA ILE A 90 9.19 16.71 17.95
C ILE A 90 7.85 16.90 18.70
N TRP A 91 6.75 17.01 17.98
CA TRP A 91 5.41 17.31 18.50
C TRP A 91 4.56 16.05 18.68
N ASN A 92 3.37 16.23 19.26
CA ASN A 92 2.35 15.18 19.39
C ASN A 92 2.10 14.45 18.04
N PRO A 93 1.72 13.17 18.08
CA PRO A 93 1.43 12.42 16.87
C PRO A 93 0.33 13.10 16.05
N THR A 94 0.47 13.03 14.73
CA THR A 94 -0.55 13.52 13.80
C THR A 94 -1.44 12.35 13.40
N ILE A 95 -2.75 12.60 13.42
CA ILE A 95 -3.78 11.64 13.03
C ILE A 95 -4.48 12.22 11.81
N SER A 96 -4.66 11.42 10.78
CA SER A 96 -5.41 11.84 9.59
C SER A 96 -6.12 10.69 8.94
N PHE A 97 -7.16 11.02 8.18
CA PHE A 97 -7.74 10.07 7.26
C PHE A 97 -7.62 10.56 5.83
N THR A 98 -7.63 9.58 4.94
CA THR A 98 -7.73 9.79 3.51
C THR A 98 -8.92 9.04 2.97
N CYS A 99 -9.62 9.67 2.04
CA CYS A 99 -10.62 9.01 1.21
C CYS A 99 -10.38 9.38 -0.25
N ARG A 100 -10.36 8.38 -1.13
CA ARG A 100 -10.43 8.53 -2.58
C ARG A 100 -11.69 7.81 -3.05
N PHE A 101 -12.44 8.43 -3.95
CA PHE A 101 -13.55 7.81 -4.66
C PHE A 101 -13.57 8.26 -6.11
N TYR A 102 -13.43 7.31 -7.03
CA TYR A 102 -13.44 7.49 -8.48
C TYR A 102 -14.55 6.63 -9.06
N GLU A 103 -15.49 7.25 -9.76
CA GLU A 103 -16.52 6.53 -10.51
C GLU A 103 -16.70 7.18 -11.89
N PRO A 104 -16.34 6.45 -12.97
CA PRO A 104 -16.38 7.01 -14.32
C PRO A 104 -17.82 7.23 -14.83
N SER A 105 -18.77 6.38 -14.43
CA SER A 105 -20.17 6.45 -14.87
C SER A 105 -20.88 7.73 -14.41
N SER A 106 -20.53 8.25 -13.23
CA SER A 106 -21.05 9.49 -12.66
C SER A 106 -20.12 10.70 -12.88
N ASN A 107 -18.95 10.48 -13.51
CA ASN A 107 -17.87 11.47 -13.61
C ASN A 107 -17.44 12.02 -12.23
N THR A 108 -17.51 11.17 -11.20
CA THR A 108 -17.16 11.54 -9.84
C THR A 108 -15.70 11.20 -9.57
N SER A 109 -14.95 12.20 -9.14
CA SER A 109 -13.55 12.03 -8.75
C SER A 109 -13.27 12.89 -7.52
N VAL A 110 -13.24 12.25 -6.35
CA VAL A 110 -12.97 12.91 -5.07
C VAL A 110 -11.74 12.32 -4.43
N PHE A 111 -10.90 13.20 -3.93
CA PHE A 111 -9.79 12.87 -3.05
C PHE A 111 -9.79 13.88 -1.90
N LYS A 112 -9.76 13.38 -0.68
CA LYS A 112 -9.63 14.21 0.53
C LYS A 112 -8.60 13.64 1.47
N ASN A 113 -7.96 14.54 2.17
CA ASN A 113 -7.14 14.24 3.32
C ASN A 113 -7.46 15.24 4.42
N ILE A 114 -7.80 14.71 5.59
CA ILE A 114 -8.32 15.52 6.69
C ILE A 114 -7.61 15.09 7.96
N ASN A 115 -7.02 16.07 8.64
CA ASN A 115 -6.46 15.88 9.98
C ASN A 115 -7.59 15.67 10.98
N MET A 116 -7.34 14.81 11.97
CA MET A 116 -8.28 14.49 13.03
C MET A 116 -7.61 14.67 14.40
N SER A 117 -8.45 14.70 15.42
CA SER A 117 -8.02 14.57 16.81
C SER A 117 -8.61 13.30 17.44
N LYS A 118 -8.16 13.01 18.66
CA LYS A 118 -8.54 11.85 19.50
C LYS A 118 -8.27 10.50 18.82
N PHE A 119 -7.19 9.83 19.19
CA PHE A 119 -6.92 8.48 18.73
C PHE A 119 -7.21 7.50 19.87
N GLU A 120 -8.42 6.96 19.89
CA GLU A 120 -8.89 6.07 20.95
C GLU A 120 -8.88 4.63 20.44
N LEU A 121 -8.03 3.79 21.04
CA LEU A 121 -7.97 2.37 20.74
C LEU A 121 -8.95 1.57 21.59
N SER A 122 -9.47 0.49 21.02
CA SER A 122 -10.08 -0.58 21.82
C SER A 122 -9.04 -1.22 22.76
N GLU A 123 -9.52 -1.95 23.77
CA GLU A 123 -8.65 -2.63 24.73
C GLU A 123 -7.69 -3.61 24.05
N ASP A 124 -8.16 -4.33 23.03
CA ASP A 124 -7.36 -5.23 22.20
C ASP A 124 -6.52 -4.53 21.13
N LYS A 125 -6.62 -3.20 21.02
CA LYS A 125 -5.90 -2.33 20.08
C LYS A 125 -6.17 -2.58 18.59
N ARG A 126 -7.19 -3.35 18.21
CA ARG A 126 -7.48 -3.66 16.79
C ARG A 126 -8.55 -2.78 16.18
N SER A 127 -9.27 -2.03 17.02
CA SER A 127 -10.26 -1.05 16.63
C SER A 127 -9.82 0.34 17.08
N VAL A 128 -10.23 1.35 16.33
CA VAL A 128 -9.85 2.73 16.55
C VAL A 128 -10.99 3.68 16.25
N LYS A 129 -11.16 4.67 17.12
CA LYS A 129 -12.12 5.75 16.98
C LYS A 129 -11.41 7.10 17.05
N THR A 130 -11.83 7.99 16.16
CA THR A 130 -11.43 9.40 16.10
C THR A 130 -12.65 10.31 16.03
N ASP A 131 -12.44 11.62 15.86
CA ASP A 131 -13.56 12.57 15.75
C ASP A 131 -14.57 12.20 14.64
N PHE A 132 -14.07 11.75 13.49
CA PHE A 132 -14.90 11.48 12.30
C PHE A 132 -14.70 10.11 11.69
N PHE A 133 -13.75 9.31 12.17
CA PHE A 133 -13.45 8.00 11.62
C PHE A 133 -13.46 6.93 12.71
N ASN A 134 -14.28 5.90 12.52
CA ASN A 134 -14.33 4.68 13.31
C ASN A 134 -13.99 3.47 12.43
N ILE A 135 -13.02 2.67 12.88
CA ILE A 135 -12.68 1.36 12.33
C ILE A 135 -12.87 0.35 13.45
N GLN A 136 -13.80 -0.59 13.26
CA GLN A 136 -14.10 -1.62 14.24
C GLN A 136 -13.88 -3.00 13.63
N LEU A 137 -13.01 -3.81 14.25
CA LEU A 137 -12.87 -5.23 13.92
C LEU A 137 -13.85 -6.03 14.78
N ASP A 138 -14.53 -7.00 14.19
CA ASP A 138 -15.36 -7.96 14.93
C ASP A 138 -14.53 -8.95 15.75
N GLU A 139 -15.17 -9.62 16.70
CA GLU A 139 -14.51 -10.57 17.62
C GLU A 139 -13.87 -11.75 16.88
N ASP A 140 -14.49 -12.17 15.76
CA ASP A 140 -14.01 -13.25 14.89
C ASP A 140 -12.84 -12.81 13.97
N GLN A 141 -12.44 -11.54 14.00
CA GLN A 141 -11.41 -10.93 13.15
C GLN A 141 -11.63 -11.22 11.66
N ARG A 142 -12.88 -11.09 11.22
CA ARG A 142 -13.35 -11.38 9.87
C ARG A 142 -13.90 -10.15 9.16
N VAL A 143 -14.47 -9.20 9.89
CA VAL A 143 -15.15 -8.04 9.31
C VAL A 143 -14.64 -6.76 9.96
N TYR A 144 -14.15 -5.83 9.14
CA TYR A 144 -14.00 -4.45 9.54
C TYR A 144 -15.28 -3.66 9.21
N LYS A 145 -15.84 -2.99 10.23
CA LYS A 145 -16.88 -1.97 10.08
C LYS A 145 -16.23 -0.60 10.08
N ILE A 146 -16.35 0.11 8.97
CA ILE A 146 -15.63 1.34 8.68
C ILE A 146 -16.66 2.45 8.51
N ASN A 147 -16.57 3.50 9.33
CA ASN A 147 -17.49 4.62 9.29
C ASN A 147 -16.74 5.94 9.30
N ILE A 148 -16.95 6.76 8.27
CA ILE A 148 -16.51 8.16 8.21
C ILE A 148 -17.74 9.06 8.27
N THR A 149 -17.77 10.03 9.16
CA THR A 149 -18.91 10.94 9.39
C THR A 149 -18.56 12.41 9.17
N HIS A 150 -17.53 12.69 8.38
CA HIS A 150 -17.09 14.05 8.10
C HIS A 150 -18.09 14.77 7.16
N PRO A 151 -18.39 16.08 7.35
CA PRO A 151 -19.37 16.78 6.52
C PRO A 151 -19.09 16.78 5.01
N GLU A 152 -17.82 16.70 4.62
CA GLU A 152 -17.41 16.65 3.21
C GLU A 152 -17.45 15.25 2.60
N ILE A 153 -17.36 14.20 3.43
CA ILE A 153 -17.33 12.79 3.01
C ILE A 153 -17.93 11.94 4.12
N VAL A 154 -18.98 11.20 3.78
CA VAL A 154 -19.53 10.14 4.64
C VAL A 154 -19.26 8.79 3.98
N VAL A 155 -18.77 7.83 4.76
CA VAL A 155 -18.54 6.45 4.30
C VAL A 155 -19.11 5.51 5.35
N SER A 156 -19.80 4.46 4.91
CA SER A 156 -20.21 3.33 5.75
C SER A 156 -19.90 2.06 4.98
N LEU A 157 -19.03 1.20 5.49
CA LEU A 157 -18.59 -0.01 4.81
C LEU A 157 -18.46 -1.18 5.79
N ASP A 158 -18.97 -2.32 5.36
CA ASP A 158 -18.60 -3.63 5.88
C ASP A 158 -17.55 -4.24 4.93
N PHE A 159 -16.38 -4.56 5.47
CA PHE A 159 -15.24 -5.09 4.74
C PHE A 159 -14.89 -6.48 5.27
N THR A 160 -15.36 -7.52 4.56
CA THR A 160 -15.34 -8.91 5.03
C THR A 160 -14.21 -9.69 4.38
N ARG A 161 -13.30 -10.28 5.17
CA ARG A 161 -12.25 -11.17 4.69
C ARG A 161 -12.83 -12.43 4.05
N VAL A 162 -12.34 -12.78 2.85
CA VAL A 162 -12.85 -13.93 2.08
C VAL A 162 -12.30 -15.27 2.60
N ASP A 163 -10.98 -15.42 2.69
CA ASP A 163 -10.35 -16.66 3.18
C ASP A 163 -9.50 -16.39 4.43
N ARG A 164 -8.24 -15.99 4.24
CA ARG A 164 -7.29 -15.74 5.33
C ARG A 164 -6.38 -14.57 5.00
N GLY A 165 -5.83 -13.97 6.05
CA GLY A 165 -4.84 -12.91 5.94
C GLY A 165 -3.44 -13.50 6.05
N PHE A 166 -2.42 -12.75 5.64
CA PHE A 166 -1.05 -13.22 5.70
C PHE A 166 -0.05 -12.10 6.01
N LYS A 167 1.10 -12.55 6.49
CA LYS A 167 2.38 -11.83 6.45
C LYS A 167 3.42 -12.75 5.81
N VAL A 168 4.49 -12.18 5.26
CA VAL A 168 5.64 -12.97 4.80
C VAL A 168 6.62 -13.12 5.96
N GLY A 169 6.98 -14.35 6.34
CA GLY A 169 7.91 -14.61 7.44
C GLY A 169 7.50 -13.89 8.73
N GLU A 170 8.39 -13.06 9.29
CA GLU A 170 8.08 -12.24 10.47
C GLU A 170 7.19 -11.01 10.18
N GLY A 171 6.84 -10.77 8.92
CA GLY A 171 6.08 -9.61 8.47
C GLY A 171 6.88 -8.31 8.53
N LYS A 172 8.21 -8.38 8.58
CA LYS A 172 9.12 -7.23 8.68
C LYS A 172 10.32 -7.35 7.76
N THR A 173 10.67 -6.24 7.11
CA THR A 173 12.00 -5.98 6.55
C THR A 173 12.75 -5.07 7.52
N TYR A 174 13.97 -5.44 7.89
CA TYR A 174 14.83 -4.70 8.81
C TYR A 174 15.90 -3.94 8.04
N LEU A 175 16.03 -2.63 8.30
CA LEU A 175 16.96 -1.72 7.63
C LEU A 175 18.10 -1.34 8.58
N GLY A 176 19.34 -1.34 8.07
CA GLY A 176 20.53 -1.03 8.87
C GLY A 176 20.88 -2.10 9.90
N GLY A 177 20.54 -3.37 9.64
CA GLY A 177 20.80 -4.47 10.57
C GLY A 177 19.83 -5.65 10.40
N ASN A 178 19.77 -6.47 11.45
CA ASN A 178 18.79 -7.54 11.59
C ASN A 178 17.81 -7.21 12.73
N LYS A 179 16.89 -8.12 13.04
CA LYS A 179 15.92 -7.98 14.14
C LYS A 179 16.48 -7.41 15.46
N ALA A 180 17.72 -7.73 15.83
CA ALA A 180 18.33 -7.29 17.08
C ALA A 180 19.03 -5.92 16.99
N SER A 181 19.39 -5.47 15.79
CA SER A 181 20.26 -4.31 15.58
C SER A 181 19.74 -3.28 14.58
N ALA A 182 18.55 -3.49 14.01
CA ALA A 182 18.01 -2.66 12.94
C ALA A 182 17.83 -1.20 13.39
N ALA A 183 18.19 -0.27 12.49
CA ALA A 183 17.92 1.15 12.65
C ALA A 183 16.44 1.49 12.40
N GLY A 184 15.76 0.67 11.59
CA GLY A 184 14.35 0.83 11.26
C GLY A 184 13.77 -0.44 10.67
N PHE A 185 12.45 -0.44 10.44
CA PHE A 185 11.78 -1.56 9.81
C PHE A 185 10.60 -1.11 8.95
N VAL A 186 10.21 -1.97 8.01
CA VAL A 186 8.95 -1.87 7.27
C VAL A 186 8.16 -3.12 7.54
N SER A 187 6.88 -2.99 7.88
CA SER A 187 5.98 -4.11 8.16
C SER A 187 4.70 -4.00 7.35
N HIS A 188 4.23 -5.13 6.82
CA HIS A 188 2.98 -5.21 6.09
C HIS A 188 2.22 -6.48 6.50
N LYS A 189 0.92 -6.34 6.73
CA LYS A 189 -0.03 -7.44 6.92
C LYS A 189 -1.20 -7.23 5.98
N PHE A 190 -1.69 -8.32 5.41
CA PHE A 190 -2.63 -8.26 4.30
C PHE A 190 -3.87 -9.10 4.58
N TRP A 191 -5.03 -8.57 4.20
CA TRP A 191 -6.16 -9.41 3.79
C TRP A 191 -6.26 -9.33 2.25
N PRO A 192 -5.81 -10.37 1.53
CA PRO A 192 -5.55 -10.31 0.09
C PRO A 192 -6.82 -10.25 -0.77
N ARG A 193 -7.96 -10.69 -0.22
CA ARG A 193 -9.28 -10.51 -0.83
C ARG A 193 -10.32 -10.30 0.26
N CYS A 194 -11.10 -9.25 0.08
CA CYS A 194 -12.23 -8.90 0.91
C CYS A 194 -13.45 -8.57 0.04
N GLU A 195 -14.63 -8.87 0.54
CA GLU A 195 -15.88 -8.32 0.02
C GLU A 195 -16.15 -6.98 0.69
N ALA A 196 -16.33 -5.93 -0.11
CA ALA A 196 -16.68 -4.60 0.34
C ALA A 196 -18.14 -4.29 -0.01
N LYS A 197 -18.95 -3.98 1.01
CA LYS A 197 -20.36 -3.58 0.85
C LYS A 197 -20.64 -2.33 1.67
N GLY A 198 -21.32 -1.36 1.08
CA GLY A 198 -21.78 -0.17 1.78
C GLY A 198 -21.92 1.03 0.86
N THR A 199 -21.61 2.22 1.35
CA THR A 199 -21.98 3.46 0.68
C THR A 199 -20.93 4.54 0.88
N PHE A 200 -20.64 5.29 -0.19
CA PHE A 200 -19.91 6.56 -0.16
C PHE A 200 -20.87 7.69 -0.45
N ILE A 201 -20.89 8.71 0.39
CA ILE A 201 -21.58 9.97 0.12
C ILE A 201 -20.52 11.03 -0.12
N VAL A 202 -20.34 11.40 -1.38
CA VAL A 202 -19.35 12.39 -1.83
C VAL A 202 -20.03 13.39 -2.75
N ASN A 203 -19.65 14.66 -2.68
CA ASN A 203 -20.30 15.73 -3.47
C ASN A 203 -21.84 15.75 -3.34
N GLN A 204 -22.37 15.38 -2.17
CA GLN A 204 -23.82 15.23 -1.91
C GLN A 204 -24.53 14.16 -2.77
N GLN A 205 -23.77 13.28 -3.42
CA GLN A 205 -24.27 12.14 -4.17
C GLN A 205 -23.99 10.84 -3.40
N ILE A 206 -24.96 9.93 -3.46
CA ILE A 206 -24.88 8.60 -2.82
C ILE A 206 -24.38 7.62 -3.87
N HIS A 207 -23.30 6.91 -3.54
CA HIS A 207 -22.72 5.86 -4.37
C HIS A 207 -22.71 4.56 -3.57
N GLU A 208 -23.53 3.61 -3.99
CA GLU A 208 -23.50 2.27 -3.43
C GLU A 208 -22.25 1.52 -3.90
N VAL A 209 -21.61 0.85 -2.97
CA VAL A 209 -20.37 0.11 -3.17
C VAL A 209 -20.62 -1.36 -2.92
N GLU A 210 -20.41 -2.14 -3.97
CA GLU A 210 -20.30 -3.59 -3.92
C GLU A 210 -19.11 -4.01 -4.78
N GLY A 211 -18.11 -4.62 -4.17
CA GLY A 211 -16.85 -4.91 -4.84
C GLY A 211 -15.92 -5.81 -4.06
N ASP A 212 -14.76 -6.02 -4.67
CA ASP A 212 -13.63 -6.70 -4.07
C ASP A 212 -12.62 -5.69 -3.54
N GLY A 213 -11.87 -6.08 -2.52
CA GLY A 213 -10.86 -5.22 -1.92
C GLY A 213 -9.68 -5.94 -1.33
N ILE A 214 -8.69 -5.16 -0.93
CA ILE A 214 -7.52 -5.57 -0.15
C ILE A 214 -7.41 -4.65 1.07
N PHE A 215 -7.20 -5.26 2.24
CA PHE A 215 -6.81 -4.54 3.44
C PHE A 215 -5.31 -4.68 3.69
N ILE A 216 -4.67 -3.57 4.06
CA ILE A 216 -3.26 -3.51 4.39
C ILE A 216 -3.07 -2.76 5.70
N HIS A 217 -2.43 -3.42 6.67
CA HIS A 217 -1.90 -2.77 7.88
C HIS A 217 -0.40 -2.62 7.72
N ALA A 218 0.05 -1.37 7.59
CA ALA A 218 1.43 -1.06 7.27
C ALA A 218 2.07 -0.20 8.37
N ILE A 219 3.31 -0.54 8.73
CA ILE A 219 4.12 0.21 9.69
C ILE A 219 5.46 0.52 9.05
N GLN A 220 5.86 1.78 9.12
CA GLN A 220 7.20 2.24 8.83
C GLN A 220 7.82 2.72 10.13
N GLY A 221 8.75 1.94 10.67
CA GLY A 221 9.45 2.20 11.92
C GLY A 221 10.68 3.08 11.77
N MET A 222 10.69 3.96 10.78
CA MET A 222 11.70 5.01 10.59
C MET A 222 11.17 6.10 9.65
N GLN A 223 11.98 7.12 9.42
CA GLN A 223 11.63 8.20 8.50
C GLN A 223 11.48 7.68 7.06
N PRO A 224 10.32 7.93 6.42
CA PRO A 224 10.00 7.53 5.05
C PRO A 224 11.10 7.69 4.00
N GLN A 225 11.78 8.84 3.99
CA GLN A 225 12.84 9.18 3.02
C GLN A 225 14.04 8.25 3.07
N LEU A 226 14.25 7.56 4.19
CA LEU A 226 15.37 6.64 4.35
C LEU A 226 15.01 5.25 3.83
N ILE A 227 13.72 4.92 3.76
CA ILE A 227 13.24 3.57 3.47
C ILE A 227 13.36 3.23 2.00
N ALA A 228 12.76 4.03 1.13
CA ALA A 228 12.54 3.65 -0.27
C ALA A 228 12.70 4.81 -1.26
N SER A 229 13.13 4.47 -2.47
CA SER A 229 13.33 5.39 -3.61
C SER A 229 12.18 5.34 -4.63
N ASN A 230 11.48 4.21 -4.72
CA ASN A 230 10.25 4.05 -5.49
C ASN A 230 9.35 2.96 -4.90
N TRP A 231 8.06 3.01 -5.23
CA TRP A 231 7.08 1.97 -4.92
C TRP A 231 6.25 1.62 -6.15
N ASN A 232 5.88 0.35 -6.23
CA ASN A 232 4.90 -0.17 -7.16
C ASN A 232 3.84 -0.94 -6.36
N PHE A 233 2.57 -0.61 -6.58
CA PHE A 233 1.47 -1.34 -6.01
C PHE A 233 0.51 -1.78 -7.11
N VAL A 234 0.11 -3.05 -7.05
CA VAL A 234 -0.85 -3.68 -7.96
C VAL A 234 -1.96 -4.28 -7.11
N ASN A 235 -3.19 -3.95 -7.45
CA ASN A 235 -4.37 -4.58 -6.90
C ASN A 235 -5.33 -4.96 -8.03
N PHE A 236 -5.30 -6.23 -8.42
CA PHE A 236 -6.15 -6.78 -9.46
C PHE A 236 -7.28 -7.61 -8.86
N HIS A 237 -8.50 -7.38 -9.35
CA HIS A 237 -9.68 -8.17 -9.00
C HIS A 237 -10.47 -8.57 -10.25
N SER A 238 -10.71 -9.88 -10.39
CA SER A 238 -11.73 -10.47 -11.24
C SER A 238 -12.79 -11.15 -10.38
N LYS A 239 -13.80 -11.73 -11.04
CA LYS A 239 -14.78 -12.57 -10.34
C LYS A 239 -14.09 -13.74 -9.63
N GLU A 240 -13.15 -14.40 -10.31
CA GLU A 240 -12.50 -15.62 -9.83
C GLU A 240 -11.23 -15.35 -9.01
N ALA A 241 -10.53 -14.24 -9.23
CA ALA A 241 -9.18 -14.04 -8.69
C ALA A 241 -8.93 -12.64 -8.11
N SER A 242 -8.13 -12.59 -7.05
CA SER A 242 -7.46 -11.37 -6.59
C SER A 242 -5.95 -11.58 -6.64
N ILE A 243 -5.25 -10.66 -7.30
CA ILE A 243 -3.79 -10.72 -7.47
C ILE A 243 -3.21 -9.39 -6.98
N THR A 244 -2.26 -9.47 -6.06
CA THR A 244 -1.69 -8.27 -5.44
C THR A 244 -0.17 -8.28 -5.55
N MET A 245 0.42 -7.09 -5.65
CA MET A 245 1.86 -6.88 -5.54
C MET A 245 2.12 -5.59 -4.79
N MET A 246 3.02 -5.64 -3.83
CA MET A 246 3.58 -4.49 -3.15
C MET A 246 5.10 -4.60 -3.24
N GLN A 247 5.69 -3.73 -4.05
CA GLN A 247 7.12 -3.64 -4.25
C GLN A 247 7.61 -2.26 -3.81
N PHE A 248 8.73 -2.22 -3.11
CA PHE A 248 9.50 -1.00 -2.93
C PHE A 248 10.97 -1.27 -3.17
N GLN A 249 11.65 -0.30 -3.75
CA GLN A 249 13.10 -0.30 -3.85
C GLN A 249 13.67 0.49 -2.70
N THR A 250 14.63 -0.07 -1.97
CA THR A 250 15.29 0.67 -0.90
C THR A 250 16.10 1.86 -1.42
N THR A 251 16.45 2.80 -0.54
CA THR A 251 17.37 3.89 -0.89
C THR A 251 18.77 3.34 -1.19
N LYS A 252 19.64 4.14 -1.84
CA LYS A 252 21.03 3.74 -2.11
C LYS A 252 21.82 3.38 -0.85
N GLN A 253 21.49 3.98 0.29
CA GLN A 253 22.09 3.65 1.59
C GLN A 253 21.93 2.16 1.94
N TYR A 254 20.81 1.56 1.56
CA TYR A 254 20.48 0.14 1.79
C TYR A 254 20.59 -0.70 0.51
N GLY A 255 21.39 -0.26 -0.47
CA GLY A 255 21.78 -1.07 -1.62
C GLY A 255 20.75 -1.15 -2.77
N SER A 256 19.71 -0.31 -2.78
CA SER A 256 18.69 -0.30 -3.84
C SER A 256 18.04 -1.67 -4.09
N VAL A 257 17.81 -2.42 -3.02
CA VAL A 257 17.22 -3.76 -3.03
C VAL A 257 15.72 -3.65 -3.27
N ASN A 258 15.21 -4.43 -4.23
CA ASN A 258 13.77 -4.57 -4.45
C ASN A 258 13.19 -5.55 -3.45
N ILE A 259 12.34 -5.04 -2.57
CA ILE A 259 11.54 -5.84 -1.64
C ILE A 259 10.16 -6.01 -2.26
N ASN A 260 9.70 -7.25 -2.38
CA ASN A 260 8.45 -7.56 -3.05
C ASN A 260 7.61 -8.55 -2.21
N GLN A 261 6.31 -8.30 -2.15
CA GLN A 261 5.31 -9.19 -1.55
C GLN A 261 4.07 -9.20 -2.44
N GLY A 262 3.63 -10.38 -2.82
CA GLY A 262 2.45 -10.56 -3.67
C GLY A 262 1.65 -11.78 -3.27
N SER A 263 0.42 -11.85 -3.74
CA SER A 263 -0.46 -12.98 -3.45
C SER A 263 -1.41 -13.28 -4.61
N LEU A 264 -1.90 -14.52 -4.61
CA LEU A 264 -2.98 -14.99 -5.46
C LEU A 264 -4.07 -15.58 -4.57
N VAL A 265 -5.25 -14.96 -4.60
CA VAL A 265 -6.49 -15.61 -4.20
C VAL A 265 -7.19 -16.07 -5.47
N LEU A 266 -7.56 -17.35 -5.54
CA LEU A 266 -8.27 -17.92 -6.68
C LEU A 266 -9.43 -18.76 -6.16
N ASN A 267 -10.63 -18.55 -6.70
CA ASN A 267 -11.87 -19.20 -6.27
C ASN A 267 -12.06 -19.10 -4.74
N ASP A 268 -11.87 -17.89 -4.22
CA ASP A 268 -12.04 -17.55 -2.79
C ASP A 268 -11.13 -18.32 -1.83
N LYS A 269 -9.96 -18.77 -2.33
CA LYS A 269 -8.91 -19.40 -1.53
C LYS A 269 -7.57 -18.72 -1.77
N LEU A 270 -6.82 -18.43 -0.70
CA LEU A 270 -5.45 -17.97 -0.83
C LEU A 270 -4.60 -19.14 -1.33
N VAL A 271 -4.14 -19.08 -2.58
CA VAL A 271 -3.40 -20.16 -3.24
C VAL A 271 -1.90 -19.97 -3.12
N CYS A 272 -1.41 -18.74 -3.21
CA CYS A 272 0.03 -18.46 -3.25
C CYS A 272 0.33 -17.13 -2.56
N VAL A 273 1.43 -17.11 -1.82
CA VAL A 273 2.14 -15.89 -1.40
C VAL A 273 3.53 -15.94 -2.04
N SER A 274 3.99 -14.83 -2.60
CA SER A 274 5.26 -14.77 -3.32
C SER A 274 6.05 -13.50 -3.01
N VAL A 275 7.37 -13.64 -2.99
CA VAL A 275 8.35 -12.54 -2.98
C VAL A 275 9.14 -12.46 -4.29
N GLU A 276 9.00 -13.45 -5.18
CA GLU A 276 9.65 -13.49 -6.49
C GLU A 276 8.70 -12.91 -7.53
N ASN A 277 8.50 -11.59 -7.45
CA ASN A 277 7.65 -10.85 -8.37
C ASN A 277 8.43 -9.72 -9.05
N GLU A 278 8.05 -9.40 -10.28
CA GLU A 278 8.74 -8.43 -11.13
C GLU A 278 7.78 -7.41 -11.73
N VAL A 279 8.25 -6.16 -11.79
CA VAL A 279 7.58 -5.04 -12.45
C VAL A 279 8.51 -4.55 -13.56
N GLU A 280 8.11 -4.75 -14.81
CA GLU A 280 8.84 -4.28 -15.99
C GLU A 280 8.06 -3.10 -16.61
N LEU A 281 8.61 -1.89 -16.46
CA LEU A 281 8.06 -0.66 -17.08
C LEU A 281 8.57 -0.56 -18.53
N LEU A 282 7.70 -0.83 -19.49
CA LEU A 282 8.02 -0.91 -20.93
C LEU A 282 7.59 0.35 -21.67
N ASN A 283 8.30 0.65 -22.77
CA ASN A 283 8.00 1.76 -23.68
C ASN A 283 7.81 3.10 -22.94
N ARG A 284 8.80 3.47 -22.13
CA ARG A 284 8.67 4.67 -21.30
C ARG A 284 8.69 5.93 -22.15
N LYS A 285 7.84 6.88 -21.78
CA LYS A 285 7.76 8.22 -22.38
C LYS A 285 7.78 9.26 -21.29
N LYS A 286 8.44 10.36 -21.58
CA LYS A 286 8.50 11.51 -20.69
C LYS A 286 7.11 12.16 -20.57
N ASP A 287 6.60 12.28 -19.35
CA ASP A 287 5.38 13.03 -19.02
C ASP A 287 5.67 14.54 -19.07
N GLU A 288 4.88 15.29 -19.83
CA GLU A 288 5.11 16.71 -20.08
C GLU A 288 4.92 17.59 -18.83
N ASP A 289 4.16 17.14 -17.84
CA ASP A 289 3.85 17.92 -16.64
C ASP A 289 4.85 17.71 -15.50
N THR A 290 5.53 16.56 -15.47
CA THR A 290 6.34 16.12 -14.32
C THR A 290 7.78 15.78 -14.64
N ASP A 291 8.14 15.72 -15.92
CA ASP A 291 9.43 15.24 -16.44
C ASP A 291 9.75 13.75 -16.18
N TYR A 292 8.85 12.98 -15.55
CA TYR A 292 9.06 11.55 -15.29
C TYR A 292 8.82 10.67 -16.53
N ASP A 293 9.62 9.61 -16.66
CA ASP A 293 9.44 8.56 -17.66
C ASP A 293 8.34 7.58 -17.23
N ILE A 294 7.13 7.74 -17.78
CA ILE A 294 5.98 6.88 -17.50
C ILE A 294 5.84 5.76 -18.54
N PRO A 295 5.46 4.52 -18.15
CA PRO A 295 5.33 3.40 -19.07
C PRO A 295 4.08 3.48 -19.95
N GLU A 296 4.18 3.10 -21.22
CA GLU A 296 3.00 2.80 -22.04
C GLU A 296 2.47 1.36 -21.82
N LYS A 297 3.32 0.46 -21.31
CA LYS A 297 2.96 -0.90 -20.91
C LYS A 297 3.69 -1.32 -19.65
N ILE A 298 3.02 -2.07 -18.78
CA ILE A 298 3.61 -2.62 -17.56
C ILE A 298 3.44 -4.13 -17.63
N LYS A 299 4.56 -4.86 -17.63
CA LYS A 299 4.56 -6.31 -17.51
C LYS A 299 4.80 -6.67 -16.06
N LEU A 300 3.89 -7.46 -15.50
CA LEU A 300 3.90 -7.89 -14.12
C LEU A 300 4.02 -9.40 -14.09
N THR A 301 4.93 -9.93 -13.28
CA THR A 301 5.07 -11.37 -13.11
C THR A 301 5.14 -11.75 -11.64
N TRP A 302 4.57 -12.91 -11.30
CA TRP A 302 4.69 -13.54 -9.99
C TRP A 302 5.17 -14.97 -10.20
N LYS A 303 6.07 -15.44 -9.34
CA LYS A 303 6.52 -16.84 -9.27
C LYS A 303 6.45 -17.31 -7.84
N GLY A 304 5.88 -18.48 -7.59
CA GLY A 304 5.77 -19.01 -6.25
C GLY A 304 5.34 -20.47 -6.26
N LYS A 305 4.82 -20.93 -5.14
CA LYS A 305 4.27 -22.28 -4.99
C LYS A 305 2.93 -22.22 -4.28
N THR A 306 2.09 -23.21 -4.52
CA THR A 306 0.86 -23.38 -3.73
C THR A 306 1.19 -23.60 -2.26
N LEU A 307 0.27 -23.23 -1.37
CA LEU A 307 0.46 -23.40 0.07
C LEU A 307 0.60 -24.89 0.42
N LYS A 308 1.55 -25.23 1.31
CA LYS A 308 1.79 -26.62 1.76
C LYS A 308 0.59 -27.26 2.45
N GLU A 309 -0.25 -26.44 3.09
CA GLU A 309 -1.45 -26.92 3.78
C GLU A 309 -2.52 -27.48 2.82
N ASP A 310 -2.41 -27.19 1.52
CA ASP A 310 -3.33 -27.67 0.48
C ASP A 310 -2.80 -28.93 -0.24
N GLY A 311 -1.68 -29.50 0.21
CA GLY A 311 -1.05 -30.70 -0.35
C GLY A 311 0.37 -30.46 -0.87
N GLU A 312 0.83 -31.30 -1.80
CA GLU A 312 2.14 -31.16 -2.42
C GLU A 312 2.25 -29.81 -3.17
N PRO A 313 3.22 -28.94 -2.82
CA PRO A 313 3.34 -27.61 -3.43
C PRO A 313 3.57 -27.69 -4.95
N LYS A 314 2.66 -27.12 -5.73
CA LYS A 314 2.79 -26.96 -7.18
C LYS A 314 3.37 -25.59 -7.50
N ASP A 315 4.12 -25.49 -8.60
CA ASP A 315 4.61 -24.19 -9.08
C ASP A 315 3.44 -23.30 -9.50
N VAL A 316 3.52 -22.03 -9.12
CA VAL A 316 2.56 -20.98 -9.50
C VAL A 316 3.31 -19.92 -10.28
N SER A 317 2.79 -19.56 -11.46
CA SER A 317 3.26 -18.39 -12.19
C SER A 317 2.09 -17.55 -12.68
N ILE A 318 2.24 -16.23 -12.63
CA ILE A 318 1.24 -15.29 -13.10
C ILE A 318 1.91 -14.30 -14.01
N VAL A 319 1.28 -13.99 -15.14
CA VAL A 319 1.73 -12.94 -16.06
C VAL A 319 0.56 -12.01 -16.37
N MET A 320 0.80 -10.72 -16.22
CA MET A 320 -0.11 -9.67 -16.66
C MET A 320 0.65 -8.68 -17.54
N LEU A 321 0.02 -8.25 -18.63
CA LEU A 321 0.49 -7.14 -19.46
C LEU A 321 -0.58 -6.06 -19.44
N VAL A 322 -0.35 -5.02 -18.65
CA VAL A 322 -1.29 -3.92 -18.48
C VAL A 322 -0.88 -2.75 -19.37
N GLU A 323 -1.86 -2.10 -19.98
CA GLU A 323 -1.67 -0.87 -20.75
C GLU A 323 -2.29 0.29 -19.97
N PRO A 324 -1.49 1.09 -19.23
CA PRO A 324 -2.02 2.18 -18.42
C PRO A 324 -2.70 3.23 -19.30
N LYS A 325 -4.02 3.33 -19.24
CA LYS A 325 -4.82 4.26 -20.09
C LYS A 325 -5.69 5.17 -19.25
N ASN A 326 -6.32 4.62 -18.22
CA ASN A 326 -7.23 5.36 -17.35
C ASN A 326 -6.48 5.89 -16.14
N LEU A 327 -5.79 7.03 -16.31
CA LEU A 327 -5.16 7.74 -15.20
C LEU A 327 -6.26 8.34 -14.31
N ILE A 328 -6.43 7.79 -13.11
CA ILE A 328 -7.47 8.24 -12.17
C ILE A 328 -6.97 9.32 -11.22
N ASP A 329 -5.67 9.42 -10.99
CA ASP A 329 -5.06 10.49 -10.20
C ASP A 329 -3.58 10.65 -10.57
N LYS A 330 -3.10 11.89 -10.56
CA LYS A 330 -1.68 12.27 -10.72
C LYS A 330 -1.37 13.34 -9.70
N ILE A 331 -0.48 13.03 -8.76
CA ILE A 331 -0.37 13.82 -7.54
C ILE A 331 1.02 14.42 -7.40
N ASP A 332 1.07 15.75 -7.42
CA ASP A 332 2.24 16.52 -6.95
C ASP A 332 2.22 16.50 -5.41
N VAL A 333 3.07 15.67 -4.84
CA VAL A 333 3.13 15.48 -3.40
C VAL A 333 3.59 16.76 -2.68
N LEU A 334 4.35 17.64 -3.34
CA LEU A 334 4.75 18.94 -2.76
C LEU A 334 3.58 19.92 -2.69
N ALA A 335 2.67 19.87 -3.66
CA ALA A 335 1.55 20.79 -3.75
C ALA A 335 0.55 20.64 -2.59
N GLU A 336 0.47 19.42 -2.04
CA GLU A 336 -0.39 19.06 -0.92
C GLU A 336 0.09 19.58 0.44
N ILE A 337 1.27 20.21 0.48
CA ILE A 337 1.88 20.71 1.72
C ILE A 337 1.50 22.18 1.99
N PRO A 338 1.25 22.56 3.26
CA PRO A 338 1.07 23.97 3.63
C PRO A 338 2.13 24.91 3.04
N TYR A 339 1.68 26.05 2.52
CA TYR A 339 2.50 27.00 1.75
C TYR A 339 3.81 27.43 2.45
N PHE A 340 3.81 27.54 3.78
CA PHE A 340 5.00 27.95 4.53
C PHE A 340 6.12 26.90 4.53
N LEU A 341 5.78 25.60 4.45
CA LEU A 341 6.74 24.50 4.37
C LEU A 341 7.29 24.36 2.94
N ARG A 342 6.47 24.65 1.92
CA ARG A 342 6.85 24.57 0.49
C ARG A 342 8.09 25.40 0.14
N LYS A 343 8.31 26.55 0.79
CA LYS A 343 9.48 27.42 0.53
C LYS A 343 10.82 26.84 0.96
N ILE A 344 10.81 25.85 1.87
CA ILE A 344 12.04 25.31 2.46
C ILE A 344 12.49 24.04 1.72
N VAL A 345 11.57 23.36 1.04
CA VAL A 345 11.81 22.16 0.21
C VAL A 345 12.17 22.47 -1.24
N GLN A 346 12.24 23.74 -1.63
CA GLN A 346 12.62 24.17 -2.99
C GLN A 346 14.05 23.76 -3.40
N SER A 347 14.84 23.22 -2.46
CA SER A 347 16.17 22.64 -2.73
C SER A 347 16.15 21.22 -3.28
N LEU A 348 15.00 20.54 -3.33
CA LEU A 348 14.89 19.22 -3.96
C LEU A 348 14.98 19.36 -5.49
N ILE A 349 15.88 18.60 -6.11
CA ILE A 349 16.17 18.65 -7.54
C ILE A 349 15.02 18.04 -8.38
N VAL A 350 14.27 17.07 -7.82
CA VAL A 350 13.14 16.40 -8.48
C VAL A 350 11.96 16.30 -7.53
N LYS A 351 10.75 16.59 -8.03
CA LYS A 351 9.53 16.54 -7.24
C LYS A 351 8.98 15.11 -7.17
N PRO A 352 8.54 14.63 -6.00
CA PRO A 352 7.88 13.35 -5.92
C PRO A 352 6.48 13.38 -6.51
N TYR A 353 6.19 12.37 -7.34
CA TYR A 353 4.89 12.19 -8.00
C TYR A 353 4.38 10.77 -7.81
N ILE A 354 3.05 10.67 -7.77
CA ILE A 354 2.33 9.40 -7.71
C ILE A 354 1.36 9.36 -8.87
N TYR A 355 1.39 8.25 -9.59
CA TYR A 355 0.49 7.96 -10.69
C TYR A 355 -0.40 6.79 -10.33
N GLN A 356 -1.69 6.97 -10.53
CA GLN A 356 -2.69 5.96 -10.21
C GLN A 356 -3.54 5.67 -11.44
N TRP A 357 -3.58 4.41 -11.85
CA TRP A 357 -4.39 3.94 -12.96
C TRP A 357 -5.38 2.87 -12.51
N LEU A 358 -6.52 2.82 -13.20
CA LEU A 358 -7.50 1.75 -13.06
C LEU A 358 -7.94 1.25 -14.44
N ASP A 359 -7.33 0.16 -14.87
CA ASP A 359 -7.55 -0.38 -16.21
C ASP A 359 -8.14 -1.78 -16.16
N LYS A 360 -8.92 -2.14 -17.17
CA LYS A 360 -9.22 -3.56 -17.40
C LYS A 360 -7.94 -4.27 -17.84
N SER A 361 -7.71 -5.44 -17.29
CA SER A 361 -6.56 -6.27 -17.65
C SER A 361 -6.93 -7.75 -17.64
N THR A 362 -6.06 -8.53 -18.25
CA THR A 362 -6.11 -9.99 -18.22
C THR A 362 -4.95 -10.50 -17.38
N ALA A 363 -5.20 -11.50 -16.54
CA ALA A 363 -4.18 -12.25 -15.84
C ALA A 363 -4.14 -13.69 -16.35
N GLU A 364 -2.96 -14.12 -16.76
CA GLU A 364 -2.66 -15.51 -17.08
C GLU A 364 -2.07 -16.17 -15.83
N ILE A 365 -2.80 -17.13 -15.26
CA ILE A 365 -2.44 -17.85 -14.04
C ILE A 365 -2.10 -19.29 -14.44
N THR A 366 -0.94 -19.80 -14.04
CA THR A 366 -0.55 -21.21 -14.23
C THR A 366 -0.21 -21.84 -12.89
N ILE A 367 -0.83 -22.98 -12.58
CA ILE A 367 -0.63 -23.78 -11.36
C ILE A 367 -0.28 -25.22 -11.79
N GLY A 368 0.98 -25.62 -11.62
CA GLY A 368 1.49 -26.84 -12.24
C GLY A 368 1.31 -26.78 -13.76
N ASP A 369 0.56 -27.74 -14.32
CA ASP A 369 0.26 -27.81 -15.75
C ASP A 369 -1.06 -27.11 -16.15
N GLU A 370 -1.82 -26.62 -15.17
CA GLU A 370 -3.13 -26.01 -15.41
C GLU A 370 -2.99 -24.50 -15.64
N LYS A 371 -3.58 -24.00 -16.73
CA LYS A 371 -3.58 -22.58 -17.10
C LYS A 371 -5.00 -22.03 -17.11
N THR A 372 -5.21 -20.93 -16.41
CA THR A 372 -6.45 -20.18 -16.34
C THR A 372 -6.21 -18.73 -16.74
N ILE A 373 -7.12 -18.15 -17.52
CA ILE A 373 -7.08 -16.75 -17.92
C ILE A 373 -8.29 -16.06 -17.33
N VAL A 374 -8.09 -14.96 -16.61
CA VAL A 374 -9.17 -14.18 -15.99
C VAL A 374 -9.10 -12.72 -16.43
N GLU A 375 -10.26 -12.09 -16.61
CA GLU A 375 -10.39 -10.67 -16.91
C GLU A 375 -10.93 -9.93 -15.69
N GLY A 376 -10.34 -8.78 -15.36
CA GLY A 376 -10.70 -8.01 -14.20
C GLY A 376 -10.22 -6.57 -14.29
N TYR A 377 -10.36 -5.85 -13.18
CA TYR A 377 -9.84 -4.50 -13.03
C TYR A 377 -8.52 -4.53 -12.29
N CYS A 378 -7.55 -3.77 -12.79
CA CYS A 378 -6.21 -3.64 -12.26
C CYS A 378 -6.00 -2.19 -11.81
N PHE A 379 -6.02 -1.98 -10.49
CA PHE A 379 -5.50 -0.76 -9.92
C PHE A 379 -3.97 -0.84 -9.85
N GLN A 380 -3.30 0.18 -10.38
CA GLN A 380 -1.85 0.29 -10.34
C GLN A 380 -1.43 1.64 -9.79
N GLU A 381 -0.48 1.62 -8.88
CA GLU A 381 0.18 2.81 -8.37
C GLU A 381 1.68 2.73 -8.64
N LEU A 382 2.22 3.79 -9.26
CA LEU A 382 3.64 4.00 -9.47
C LEU A 382 4.06 5.27 -8.73
N VAL A 383 5.02 5.11 -7.83
CA VAL A 383 5.45 6.14 -6.90
C VAL A 383 6.91 6.45 -7.14
N PHE A 384 7.20 7.72 -7.45
CA PHE A 384 8.55 8.23 -7.57
C PHE A 384 8.91 9.02 -6.31
N VAL A 385 9.86 8.53 -5.50
CA VAL A 385 10.26 9.14 -4.23
C VAL A 385 11.40 10.11 -4.38
N SER A 386 12.49 9.63 -4.95
CA SER A 386 13.71 10.40 -5.23
C SER A 386 14.54 9.65 -6.26
N GLU A 387 15.28 10.38 -7.11
CA GLU A 387 16.33 9.78 -7.96
C GLU A 387 17.61 9.39 -7.17
N PHE A 388 17.61 9.65 -5.85
CA PHE A 388 18.78 9.57 -4.99
C PHE A 388 18.83 8.29 -4.16
#